data_AF-A0A4R0PVU7-F1
#
_entry.id   AF-A0A4R0PVU7-F1
#
_cell.length_a   1.000
_cell.length_b   1.000
_cell.length_c   1.000
_cell.angle_alpha   90.00
_cell.angle_beta   90.00
_cell.angle_gamma   90.00
#
_symmetry.space_group_name_H-M   'P 1'
#
loop_
_entity.id
_entity.type
_entity.pdbx_description
1 polymer ?
#
loop_
_entity_poly.entity_id
_entity_poly.type
_entity_poly.pdbx_seq_one_letter_code
_entity_poly.pdbx_strand_id
1 'polypeptide(L)'
;MKYLLLLSFCFLFLQGKAQDSDSSNEPDSIKKTVLATYYHRKFEGRRTTSGAKYRAKKLTAAHLTLPFGTLVTVTNPDNGKSVVVKINDRGPFSKRLAIDLSERAAKQIGIYSKGIAKVSLSYTLE
;
A
#
# COMPACT_ATOMS: atom_id res chain seq x y z
N MET A 1 42.75 29.23 -55.22
CA MET A 1 42.82 27.90 -55.88
C MET A 1 41.99 26.94 -55.03
N LYS A 2 40.70 26.76 -55.33
CA LYS A 2 40.11 25.70 -56.19
C LYS A 2 40.19 24.27 -55.59
N TYR A 3 39.05 23.90 -54.99
CA TYR A 3 38.31 22.62 -54.99
C TYR A 3 38.96 21.26 -54.69
N LEU A 4 38.14 20.44 -53.99
CA LEU A 4 37.74 19.07 -54.37
C LEU A 4 38.37 17.91 -53.57
N LEU A 5 37.59 17.27 -52.68
CA LEU A 5 36.90 16.00 -52.96
C LEU A 5 36.07 15.49 -51.75
N LEU A 6 34.91 14.92 -52.07
CA LEU A 6 33.99 14.22 -51.19
C LEU A 6 34.59 12.92 -50.61
N LEU A 7 34.12 12.52 -49.42
CA LEU A 7 33.65 11.14 -49.23
C LEU A 7 32.70 11.03 -48.02
N SER A 8 31.48 10.62 -48.36
CA SER A 8 30.47 10.09 -47.46
C SER A 8 31.06 8.97 -46.59
N PHE A 9 30.86 9.07 -45.28
CA PHE A 9 30.76 7.88 -44.45
C PHE A 9 29.58 8.07 -43.50
N CYS A 10 28.43 7.59 -43.98
CA CYS A 10 27.33 7.17 -43.15
C CYS A 10 27.87 6.16 -42.14
N PHE A 11 27.89 6.52 -40.85
CA PHE A 11 27.81 5.53 -39.80
C PHE A 11 26.71 5.97 -38.84
N LEU A 12 25.60 5.23 -38.93
CA LEU A 12 24.50 5.25 -37.99
C LEU A 12 25.05 5.18 -36.57
N PHE A 13 24.90 6.26 -35.80
CA PHE A 13 24.92 6.18 -34.34
C PHE A 13 23.56 5.64 -33.88
N LEU A 14 23.46 4.30 -33.87
CA LEU A 14 22.54 3.57 -33.02
C LEU A 14 23.30 3.18 -31.74
N GLN A 15 22.55 3.07 -30.64
CA GLN A 15 22.97 2.87 -29.23
C GLN A 15 23.28 4.19 -28.52
N GLY A 16 22.58 4.59 -27.47
CA GLY A 16 21.72 3.86 -26.53
C GLY A 16 21.92 4.56 -25.20
N LYS A 17 20.87 5.14 -24.63
CA LYS A 17 20.91 5.68 -23.27
C LYS A 17 19.87 4.95 -22.44
N ALA A 18 20.39 3.90 -21.82
CA ALA A 18 20.04 3.33 -20.53
C ALA A 18 18.66 3.71 -20.00
N GLN A 19 17.71 2.80 -20.18
CA GLN A 19 16.68 2.62 -19.17
C GLN A 19 17.33 1.86 -18.01
N ASP A 20 17.83 2.61 -17.02
CA ASP A 20 18.13 2.05 -15.71
C ASP A 20 16.79 1.72 -15.03
N SER A 21 16.19 0.61 -15.44
CA SER A 21 15.23 -0.11 -14.61
C SER A 21 15.97 -1.30 -14.04
N ASP A 22 16.73 -1.02 -12.98
CA ASP A 22 17.31 -2.03 -12.10
C ASP A 22 16.18 -2.98 -11.69
N SER A 23 16.19 -4.15 -12.33
CA SER A 23 15.23 -5.21 -12.15
C SER A 23 15.76 -6.11 -11.05
N SER A 24 15.87 -5.56 -9.83
CA SER A 24 15.99 -6.39 -8.64
C SER A 24 14.66 -7.11 -8.45
N ASN A 25 14.71 -8.44 -8.28
CA ASN A 25 13.57 -9.31 -7.95
C ASN A 25 12.94 -8.95 -6.59
N GLU A 26 12.39 -7.74 -6.47
CA GLU A 26 11.48 -7.35 -5.40
C GLU A 26 10.11 -7.89 -5.77
N PRO A 27 9.44 -8.64 -4.87
CA PRO A 27 8.14 -9.20 -5.18
C PRO A 27 7.17 -8.06 -5.51
N ASP A 28 6.31 -8.26 -6.51
CA ASP A 28 5.44 -7.21 -7.08
C ASP A 28 4.60 -6.55 -5.97
N SER A 29 5.08 -5.42 -5.48
CA SER A 29 4.50 -4.75 -4.32
C SER A 29 3.27 -3.96 -4.77
N ILE A 30 2.09 -4.47 -4.42
CA ILE A 30 0.84 -3.83 -4.78
C ILE A 30 0.68 -2.56 -3.95
N LYS A 31 0.45 -1.43 -4.62
CA LYS A 31 0.18 -0.13 -3.99
C LYS A 31 -1.20 0.38 -4.38
N LYS A 32 -2.01 0.77 -3.40
CA LYS A 32 -3.39 1.26 -3.65
C LYS A 32 -3.78 2.37 -2.70
N THR A 33 -4.37 3.42 -3.23
CA THR A 33 -4.96 4.49 -2.41
C THR A 33 -6.44 4.24 -2.19
N VAL A 34 -6.89 4.26 -0.93
CA VAL A 34 -8.25 3.87 -0.52
C VAL A 34 -8.78 4.73 0.61
N LEU A 35 -10.07 4.60 0.93
CA LEU A 35 -10.62 5.11 2.19
C LEU A 35 -10.52 4.05 3.29
N ALA A 36 -10.00 4.46 4.44
CA ALA A 36 -9.90 3.67 5.66
C ALA A 36 -10.79 4.24 6.77
N THR A 37 -11.22 3.36 7.65
CA THR A 37 -11.89 3.68 8.93
C THR A 37 -11.21 2.90 10.06
N TYR A 38 -11.77 2.95 11.27
CA TYR A 38 -11.35 2.10 12.38
C TYR A 38 -12.52 1.53 13.18
N TYR A 39 -12.25 0.41 13.84
CA TYR A 39 -13.21 -0.28 14.69
C TYR A 39 -13.59 0.56 15.92
N HIS A 40 -14.89 0.64 16.19
CA HIS A 40 -15.37 1.20 17.44
C HIS A 40 -14.98 0.32 18.65
N ARG A 41 -14.67 0.94 19.80
CA ARG A 41 -14.25 0.24 21.03
C ARG A 41 -15.24 -0.83 21.53
N LYS A 42 -16.51 -0.72 21.15
CA LYS A 42 -17.58 -1.71 21.47
C LYS A 42 -17.31 -3.12 20.91
N PHE A 43 -16.40 -3.24 19.94
CA PHE A 43 -16.02 -4.53 19.38
C PHE A 43 -14.93 -5.25 20.21
N GLU A 44 -14.36 -4.61 21.23
CA GLU A 44 -13.34 -5.21 22.12
C GLU A 44 -13.78 -6.60 22.64
N GLY A 45 -12.93 -7.60 22.42
CA GLY A 45 -13.16 -8.98 22.88
C GLY A 45 -14.08 -9.82 22.00
N ARG A 46 -14.76 -9.24 21.00
CA ARG A 46 -15.58 -10.01 20.03
C ARG A 46 -14.70 -10.82 19.10
N ARG A 47 -15.20 -11.96 18.62
CA ARG A 47 -14.48 -12.79 17.64
C ARG A 47 -14.49 -12.09 16.27
N THR A 48 -13.32 -12.05 15.63
CA THR A 48 -13.15 -11.70 14.22
C THR A 48 -13.42 -12.93 13.35
N THR A 49 -13.47 -12.74 12.03
CA THR A 49 -13.68 -13.80 11.05
C THR A 49 -12.53 -14.82 11.01
N SER A 50 -11.30 -14.44 11.41
CA SER A 50 -10.21 -15.41 11.60
C SER A 50 -10.33 -16.23 12.90
N GLY A 51 -11.34 -15.99 13.73
CA GLY A 51 -11.57 -16.66 15.01
C GLY A 51 -10.86 -16.02 16.22
N ALA A 52 -9.89 -15.13 15.99
CA ALA A 52 -9.22 -14.38 17.05
C ALA A 52 -10.17 -13.37 17.71
N LYS A 53 -9.97 -13.03 18.99
CA LYS A 53 -10.69 -11.91 19.61
C LYS A 53 -10.09 -10.58 19.16
N TYR A 54 -10.93 -9.65 18.72
CA TYR A 54 -10.52 -8.27 18.45
C TYR A 54 -9.99 -7.61 19.71
N ARG A 55 -8.88 -6.89 19.56
CA ARG A 55 -8.21 -6.13 20.62
C ARG A 55 -7.81 -4.78 20.05
N ALA A 56 -8.37 -3.69 20.59
CA ALA A 56 -8.12 -2.32 20.16
C ALA A 56 -6.64 -1.93 20.19
N LYS A 57 -5.86 -2.56 21.08
CA LYS A 57 -4.41 -2.34 21.26
C LYS A 57 -3.52 -3.14 20.30
N LYS A 58 -4.04 -4.06 19.49
CA LYS A 58 -3.23 -4.82 18.51
C LYS A 58 -3.18 -4.08 17.18
N LEU A 59 -2.18 -4.38 16.34
CA LEU A 59 -2.05 -3.83 14.99
C LEU A 59 -2.67 -4.78 13.97
N THR A 60 -4.00 -4.79 13.96
CA THR A 60 -4.79 -5.63 13.05
C THR A 60 -5.74 -4.77 12.23
N ALA A 61 -6.23 -5.34 11.13
CA ALA A 61 -7.24 -4.71 10.29
C ALA A 61 -8.17 -5.74 9.64
N ALA A 62 -9.35 -5.28 9.24
CA ALA A 62 -10.26 -6.00 8.37
C ALA A 62 -10.08 -5.59 6.92
N HIS A 63 -10.10 -6.57 6.03
CA HIS A 63 -10.17 -6.34 4.59
C HIS A 63 -11.05 -7.41 3.93
N LEU A 64 -11.79 -7.04 2.88
CA LEU A 64 -12.77 -7.92 2.23
C LEU A 64 -12.12 -9.17 1.62
N THR A 65 -11.07 -8.99 0.83
CA THR A 65 -10.51 -10.07 0.00
C THR A 65 -9.08 -10.50 0.33
N LEU A 66 -8.27 -9.65 0.99
CA LEU A 66 -6.89 -10.03 1.33
C LEU A 66 -6.86 -11.29 2.20
N PRO A 67 -5.94 -12.23 1.93
CA PRO A 67 -5.73 -13.39 2.77
C PRO A 67 -5.54 -13.00 4.24
N PHE A 68 -6.02 -13.85 5.15
CA PHE A 68 -5.69 -13.65 6.56
C PHE A 68 -4.18 -13.87 6.75
N GLY A 69 -3.54 -12.99 7.51
CA GLY A 69 -2.09 -13.02 7.69
C GLY A 69 -1.33 -12.02 6.85
N THR A 70 -1.90 -11.52 5.74
CA THR A 70 -1.26 -10.49 4.92
C THR A 70 -0.87 -9.30 5.78
N LEU A 71 0.39 -8.88 5.67
CA LEU A 71 0.90 -7.68 6.29
C LEU A 71 0.71 -6.53 5.31
N VAL A 72 0.03 -5.48 5.77
CA VAL A 72 -0.26 -4.30 4.97
C VAL A 72 0.35 -3.08 5.65
N THR A 73 1.23 -2.38 4.93
CA THR A 73 1.69 -1.05 5.32
C THR A 73 0.60 -0.06 4.97
N VAL A 74 0.10 0.66 5.96
CA VAL A 74 -0.92 1.70 5.82
C VAL A 74 -0.29 3.04 6.12
N THR A 75 -0.27 3.93 5.13
CA THR A 75 0.31 5.26 5.24
C THR A 75 -0.77 6.33 5.13
N ASN A 76 -0.79 7.27 6.06
CA ASN A 76 -1.58 8.48 5.94
C ASN A 76 -0.78 9.54 5.15
N PRO A 77 -1.17 9.87 3.90
CA PRO A 77 -0.42 10.82 3.09
C PRO A 77 -0.45 12.24 3.67
N ASP A 78 -1.45 12.60 4.49
CA ASP A 78 -1.58 13.95 5.04
C ASP A 78 -0.48 14.30 6.05
N ASN A 79 0.12 13.29 6.71
CA ASN A 79 1.13 13.48 7.75
C ASN A 79 2.36 12.59 7.60
N GLY A 80 2.43 11.76 6.56
CA GLY A 80 3.53 10.85 6.28
C GLY A 80 3.67 9.66 7.25
N LYS A 81 2.79 9.52 8.25
CA LYS A 81 2.89 8.42 9.24
C LYS A 81 2.37 7.11 8.65
N SER A 82 3.06 6.02 8.98
CA SER A 82 2.69 4.68 8.54
C SER A 82 2.63 3.68 9.68
N VAL A 83 1.90 2.59 9.46
CA VAL A 83 1.81 1.46 10.39
C VAL A 83 1.62 0.16 9.60
N VAL A 84 2.28 -0.91 10.03
CA VAL A 84 2.05 -2.25 9.49
C VAL A 84 0.93 -2.92 10.30
N VAL A 85 -0.07 -3.45 9.60
CA VAL A 85 -1.18 -4.19 10.20
C VAL A 85 -1.29 -5.58 9.62
N LYS A 86 -1.72 -6.54 10.44
CA LYS A 86 -2.05 -7.90 10.01
C LYS A 86 -3.54 -8.01 9.69
N ILE A 87 -3.89 -8.49 8.50
CA ILE A 87 -5.28 -8.79 8.14
C ILE A 87 -5.76 -10.00 8.92
N ASN A 88 -6.82 -9.84 9.71
CA ASN A 88 -7.37 -10.93 10.53
C ASN A 88 -8.91 -10.90 10.63
N ASP A 89 -9.56 -10.06 9.84
CA ASP A 89 -11.02 -9.96 9.82
C ASP A 89 -11.54 -9.60 8.43
N ARG A 90 -12.85 -9.73 8.23
CA ARG A 90 -13.56 -9.39 7.00
C ARG A 90 -14.39 -8.13 7.18
N GLY A 91 -14.56 -7.43 6.08
CA GLY A 91 -15.11 -6.09 6.02
C GLY A 91 -14.04 -5.08 5.61
N PRO A 92 -14.34 -3.78 5.65
CA PRO A 92 -15.67 -3.22 5.89
C PRO A 92 -16.64 -3.56 4.73
N PHE A 93 -17.92 -3.80 5.04
CA PHE A 93 -18.92 -4.19 4.03
C PHE A 93 -19.51 -2.99 3.25
N SER A 94 -19.05 -1.77 3.56
CA SER A 94 -19.40 -0.57 2.80
C SER A 94 -18.61 -0.53 1.49
N LYS A 95 -19.29 -0.28 0.36
CA LYS A 95 -18.65 -0.15 -0.96
C LYS A 95 -17.60 0.97 -1.04
N ARG A 96 -17.64 1.93 -0.12
CA ARG A 96 -16.72 3.09 -0.10
C ARG A 96 -15.44 2.86 0.68
N LEU A 97 -15.45 1.94 1.66
CA LEU A 97 -14.33 1.73 2.58
C LEU A 97 -13.61 0.44 2.19
N ALA A 98 -12.29 0.45 2.16
CA ALA A 98 -11.51 -0.73 1.77
C ALA A 98 -10.88 -1.46 2.95
N ILE A 99 -10.59 -0.75 4.04
CA ILE A 99 -9.90 -1.30 5.20
C ILE A 99 -10.44 -0.69 6.50
N ASP A 100 -10.60 -1.53 7.52
CA ASP A 100 -11.01 -1.13 8.86
C ASP A 100 -9.88 -1.42 9.85
N LEU A 101 -9.25 -0.37 10.38
CA LEU A 101 -8.09 -0.49 11.25
C LEU A 101 -8.49 -0.75 12.70
N SER A 102 -7.59 -1.38 13.46
CA SER A 102 -7.63 -1.30 14.93
C SER A 102 -7.54 0.16 15.41
N GLU A 103 -8.10 0.42 16.60
CA GLU A 103 -8.03 1.74 17.24
C GLU A 103 -6.58 2.22 17.40
N ARG A 104 -5.67 1.33 17.82
CA ARG A 104 -4.24 1.66 17.96
C ARG A 104 -3.62 2.05 16.62
N ALA A 105 -3.85 1.28 15.56
CA ALA A 105 -3.28 1.58 14.24
C ALA A 105 -3.79 2.94 13.73
N ALA A 106 -5.09 3.20 13.86
CA ALA A 106 -5.69 4.48 13.48
C ALA A 106 -5.12 5.67 14.26
N LYS A 107 -4.83 5.49 15.55
CA LYS A 107 -4.15 6.51 16.37
C LYS A 107 -2.71 6.74 15.92
N GLN A 108 -1.95 5.68 15.60
CA GLN A 108 -0.56 5.82 15.16
C GLN A 108 -0.42 6.63 13.87
N ILE A 109 -1.29 6.41 12.89
CA ILE A 109 -1.27 7.17 11.62
C ILE A 109 -2.10 8.46 11.68
N GLY A 110 -2.69 8.80 12.82
CA GLY A 110 -3.38 10.07 13.04
C GLY A 110 -4.71 10.21 12.30
N ILE A 111 -5.47 9.11 12.10
CA ILE A 111 -6.80 9.15 11.50
C ILE A 111 -7.94 8.94 12.50
N TYR A 112 -7.62 8.60 13.76
CA TYR A 112 -8.61 8.30 14.80
C TYR A 112 -9.63 9.44 15.03
N SER A 113 -9.18 10.69 15.07
CA SER A 113 -10.07 11.85 15.23
C SER A 113 -10.90 12.17 13.98
N LYS A 114 -10.45 11.76 12.79
CA LYS A 114 -11.15 12.00 11.52
C LYS A 114 -12.29 11.01 11.28
N GLY A 115 -12.26 9.83 11.91
CA GLY A 115 -13.19 8.73 11.65
C GLY A 115 -12.82 7.99 10.36
N ILE A 116 -12.88 8.69 9.23
CA ILE A 116 -12.57 8.18 7.89
C ILE A 116 -11.46 9.04 7.27
N ALA A 117 -10.48 8.41 6.62
CA ALA A 117 -9.40 9.10 5.93
C ALA A 117 -8.94 8.36 4.66
N LYS A 118 -8.37 9.11 3.72
CA LYS A 118 -7.68 8.54 2.57
C LYS A 118 -6.30 8.05 3.02
N VAL A 119 -5.95 6.81 2.67
CA VAL A 119 -4.65 6.18 3.02
C VAL A 119 -4.07 5.47 1.81
N SER A 120 -2.76 5.30 1.80
CA SER A 120 -2.05 4.43 0.86
C SER A 120 -1.77 3.07 1.51
N LEU A 121 -2.14 2.00 0.83
CA LEU A 121 -1.82 0.62 1.20
C LEU A 121 -0.66 0.13 0.35
N SER A 122 0.27 -0.59 0.96
CA SER A 122 1.31 -1.34 0.28
C SER A 122 1.45 -2.73 0.89
N TYR A 123 1.41 -3.77 0.06
CA TYR A 123 1.54 -5.17 0.47
C TYR A 123 2.00 -6.05 -0.68
N THR A 124 2.50 -7.23 -0.35
CA THR A 124 2.88 -8.28 -1.29
C THR A 124 1.96 -9.49 -1.06
N LEU A 125 1.56 -10.14 -2.15
CA LEU A 125 0.87 -11.44 -2.09
C LEU A 125 1.90 -12.51 -2.48
N GLU A 126 2.06 -13.49 -1.61
CA GLU A 126 2.80 -14.72 -1.89
C GLU A 126 1.89 -15.73 -2.61
#